data_AF-A0A9E2MMN1-F1
#
_entry.id   AF-A0A9E2MMN1-F1
#
_cell.length_a   1.000
_cell.length_b   1.000
_cell.length_c   1.000
_cell.angle_alpha   90.00
_cell.angle_beta   90.00
_cell.angle_gamma   90.00
#
_symmetry.space_group_name_H-M   'P 1'
#
loop_
_entity.id
_entity.type
_entity.pdbx_description
1 polymer ?
#
loop_
_entity_poly.entity_id
_entity_poly.type
_entity_poly.pdbx_seq_one_letter_code
_entity_poly.pdbx_strand_id
1 'polypeptide(L)'
;MEFNKAIIDTTAEFVCAFKPQYAFYGAKYVDGITALRDTIHYIHKKYPDIPVVLDAKRNDIGNTSEKYATEVFDVLKADAVTVNPYLGQDACQPF
;
A
#
# COMPACT_ATOMS: atom_id res chain seq x y z
N MET A 1 -8.02 6.59 -12.61
CA MET A 1 -8.53 5.49 -11.78
C MET A 1 -9.25 4.38 -12.57
N GLU A 2 -9.79 4.64 -13.76
CA GLU A 2 -10.60 3.66 -14.51
C GLU A 2 -9.95 2.29 -14.71
N PHE A 3 -8.66 2.26 -15.09
CA PHE A 3 -7.93 1.00 -15.25
C PHE A 3 -7.92 0.15 -13.97
N ASN A 4 -7.55 0.75 -12.83
CA ASN A 4 -7.50 0.04 -11.55
C ASN A 4 -8.88 -0.47 -11.13
N LYS A 5 -9.92 0.36 -11.26
CA LYS A 5 -11.30 -0.03 -10.92
C LYS A 5 -11.77 -1.22 -11.74
N ALA A 6 -11.51 -1.23 -13.05
CA ALA A 6 -11.89 -2.34 -13.93
C ALA A 6 -11.26 -3.66 -13.48
N ILE A 7 -9.96 -3.66 -13.17
CA ILE A 7 -9.28 -4.85 -12.65
C ILE A 7 -9.85 -5.28 -11.31
N ILE A 8 -9.99 -4.34 -10.36
CA ILE A 8 -10.52 -4.64 -9.03
C ILE A 8 -11.92 -5.23 -9.12
N ASP A 9 -12.82 -4.59 -9.87
CA ASP A 9 -14.23 -5.00 -9.96
C ASP A 9 -14.43 -6.34 -10.64
N THR A 10 -13.55 -6.72 -11.56
CA THR A 10 -13.63 -8.01 -12.27
C THR A 10 -12.91 -9.15 -11.54
N THR A 11 -12.12 -8.84 -10.50
CA THR A 11 -11.29 -9.83 -9.80
C THR A 11 -11.59 -9.97 -8.31
N ALA A 12 -12.33 -9.03 -7.71
CA ALA A 12 -12.57 -8.97 -6.27
C ALA A 12 -13.15 -10.28 -5.68
N GLU A 13 -14.03 -10.98 -6.39
CA GLU A 13 -14.61 -12.25 -5.91
C GLU A 13 -13.61 -13.41 -5.84
N PHE A 14 -12.45 -13.29 -6.52
CA PHE A 14 -11.47 -14.38 -6.67
C PHE A 14 -10.19 -14.19 -5.86
N VAL A 15 -10.01 -13.04 -5.21
CA VAL A 15 -8.75 -12.69 -4.53
C VAL A 15 -8.90 -12.63 -3.03
N CYS A 16 -7.83 -12.96 -2.31
CA CYS A 16 -7.76 -12.80 -0.85
C CYS A 16 -7.17 -11.46 -0.42
N ALA A 17 -6.53 -10.71 -1.34
CA ALA A 17 -5.94 -9.42 -1.08
C ALA A 17 -5.61 -8.70 -2.39
N PHE A 18 -5.54 -7.38 -2.37
CA PHE A 18 -4.91 -6.59 -3.42
C PHE A 18 -3.53 -6.10 -2.96
N LYS A 19 -2.52 -6.23 -3.83
CA LYS A 19 -1.14 -5.87 -3.50
C LYS A 19 -0.54 -4.83 -4.47
N PRO A 20 -0.91 -3.54 -4.37
CA PRO A 20 -0.33 -2.50 -5.21
C PRO A 20 1.17 -2.34 -4.97
N GLN A 21 1.95 -2.24 -6.06
CA GLN A 21 3.39 -2.03 -6.01
C GLN A 21 3.71 -0.53 -6.12
N TYR A 22 4.29 0.04 -5.07
CA TYR A 22 4.53 1.48 -4.92
C TYR A 22 5.30 2.07 -6.10
N ALA A 23 6.29 1.36 -6.65
CA ALA A 23 7.13 1.85 -7.74
C ALA A 23 6.34 2.31 -8.98
N PHE A 24 5.25 1.62 -9.35
CA PHE A 24 4.43 1.99 -10.53
C PHE A 24 3.66 3.30 -10.33
N TYR A 25 3.33 3.61 -9.07
CA TYR A 25 2.65 4.85 -8.70
C TYR A 25 3.67 5.96 -8.50
N GLY A 26 4.74 5.73 -7.75
CA GLY A 26 5.80 6.71 -7.50
C GLY A 26 6.44 7.25 -8.78
N ALA A 27 6.57 6.43 -9.83
CA ALA A 27 7.06 6.86 -11.14
C ALA A 27 6.20 7.94 -11.83
N LYS A 28 4.94 8.12 -11.39
CA LYS A 28 4.01 9.15 -11.88
C LYS A 28 3.86 10.32 -10.90
N TYR A 29 4.74 10.42 -9.90
CA TYR A 29 4.79 11.49 -8.91
C TYR A 29 3.41 11.75 -8.26
N VAL A 30 3.01 13.00 -8.09
CA VAL A 30 1.77 13.41 -7.40
C VAL A 30 0.53 12.69 -7.95
N ASP A 31 0.39 12.56 -9.26
CA ASP A 31 -0.77 11.90 -9.88
C ASP A 31 -0.80 10.40 -9.56
N GLY A 32 0.37 9.77 -9.54
CA GLY A 32 0.50 8.37 -9.16
C GLY A 32 0.20 8.12 -7.70
N ILE A 33 0.74 8.95 -6.79
CA ILE A 33 0.47 8.82 -5.35
C ILE A 33 -1.02 9.10 -5.05
N THR A 34 -1.63 10.06 -5.73
CA THR A 34 -3.07 10.31 -5.64
C THR A 34 -3.86 9.10 -6.11
N ALA A 35 -3.49 8.52 -7.26
CA ALA A 35 -4.13 7.31 -7.77
C ALA A 35 -3.95 6.11 -6.84
N LEU A 36 -2.80 5.96 -6.17
CA LEU A 36 -2.58 4.91 -5.18
C LEU A 36 -3.57 5.05 -4.02
N ARG A 37 -3.61 6.23 -3.39
CA ARG A 37 -4.54 6.52 -2.29
C ARG A 37 -5.98 6.25 -2.69
N ASP A 38 -6.40 6.76 -3.85
CA ASP A 38 -7.77 6.59 -4.34
C ASP A 38 -8.08 5.12 -4.67
N THR A 39 -7.08 4.33 -5.09
CA THR A 39 -7.22 2.88 -5.30
C THR A 39 -7.48 2.15 -3.99
N ILE A 40 -6.70 2.43 -2.95
CA ILE A 40 -6.83 1.79 -1.63
C ILE A 40 -8.20 2.13 -1.04
N HIS A 41 -8.57 3.42 -1.02
CA HIS A 41 -9.88 3.85 -0.56
C HIS A 41 -11.04 3.23 -1.35
N TYR A 42 -10.88 3.03 -2.66
CA TYR A 42 -11.91 2.37 -3.46
C TYR A 42 -12.11 0.91 -3.06
N ILE A 43 -11.02 0.18 -2.84
CA ILE A 43 -11.06 -1.22 -2.40
C ILE A 43 -11.77 -1.31 -1.05
N HIS A 44 -11.33 -0.56 -0.03
CA HIS A 44 -11.96 -0.60 1.29
C HIS A 44 -13.42 -0.17 1.28
N LYS A 45 -13.80 0.80 0.43
CA LYS A 45 -15.18 1.27 0.34
C LYS A 45 -16.11 0.22 -0.28
N LYS A 46 -15.66 -0.48 -1.33
CA LYS A 46 -16.52 -1.36 -2.13
C LYS A 46 -16.41 -2.84 -1.72
N TYR A 47 -15.24 -3.25 -1.26
CA TYR A 47 -14.89 -4.62 -0.87
C TYR A 47 -14.19 -4.60 0.50
N PRO A 48 -14.92 -4.23 1.58
CA PRO A 48 -14.33 -3.96 2.90
C PRO A 48 -13.60 -5.16 3.51
N ASP A 49 -13.96 -6.38 3.10
CA ASP A 49 -13.36 -7.62 3.61
C ASP A 49 -12.08 -8.03 2.85
N ILE A 50 -11.69 -7.29 1.80
CA ILE A 50 -10.46 -7.58 1.03
C ILE A 50 -9.32 -6.68 1.52
N PRO A 51 -8.30 -7.24 2.19
CA PRO A 51 -7.16 -6.46 2.66
C PRO A 51 -6.29 -5.95 1.51
N VAL A 52 -5.62 -4.83 1.78
CA VAL A 52 -4.66 -4.18 0.89
C VAL A 52 -3.26 -4.26 1.47
N VAL A 53 -2.35 -4.91 0.74
CA VAL A 53 -0.94 -5.00 1.11
C VAL A 53 -0.12 -4.03 0.24
N LEU A 54 0.40 -2.96 0.81
CA LEU A 54 1.28 -2.05 0.08
C LEU A 54 2.66 -2.69 -0.14
N ASP A 55 3.00 -3.00 -1.38
CA ASP A 55 4.33 -3.52 -1.68
C ASP A 55 5.30 -2.36 -1.93
N ALA A 56 5.98 -1.91 -0.88
CA ALA A 56 6.88 -0.75 -0.86
C ALA A 56 8.32 -1.07 -0.42
N LYS A 57 8.58 -2.27 0.09
CA LYS A 57 9.91 -2.76 0.53
C LYS A 57 10.63 -1.78 1.45
N ARG A 58 9.89 -1.18 2.40
CA ARG A 58 10.42 -0.15 3.31
C ARG A 58 11.53 -0.74 4.18
N ASN A 59 12.55 0.07 4.45
CA ASN A 59 13.72 -0.30 5.24
C ASN A 59 14.48 0.96 5.62
N ASP A 60 14.52 1.28 6.91
CA ASP A 60 15.26 2.41 7.45
C ASP A 60 15.44 2.25 8.97
N ILE A 61 16.07 3.23 9.61
CA ILE A 61 16.20 3.30 11.08
C ILE A 61 14.91 3.83 11.72
N GLY A 62 14.69 3.50 13.00
CA GLY A 62 13.42 3.70 13.73
C GLY A 62 12.66 5.00 13.43
N ASN A 63 13.26 6.18 13.63
CA ASN A 63 12.59 7.47 13.40
C ASN A 63 12.10 7.67 11.95
N THR A 64 12.82 7.13 10.96
CA THR A 64 12.41 7.18 9.56
C THR A 64 11.34 6.11 9.27
N SER A 65 11.49 4.91 9.83
CA SER A 65 10.49 3.83 9.75
C SER A 65 9.13 4.28 10.29
N GLU A 66 9.09 5.10 11.35
CA GLU A 66 7.85 5.73 11.84
C GLU A 66 7.16 6.59 10.78
N LYS A 67 7.90 7.35 9.96
CA LYS A 67 7.31 8.15 8.89
C LYS A 67 6.74 7.30 7.77
N TYR A 68 7.39 6.18 7.46
CA TYR A 68 6.84 5.20 6.54
C TYR A 68 5.58 4.52 7.11
N ALA A 69 5.56 4.19 8.41
CA ALA A 69 4.36 3.64 9.03
C ALA A 69 3.18 4.62 8.98
N THR A 70 3.41 5.91 9.27
CA THR A 70 2.38 6.96 9.10
C THR A 70 1.91 7.05 7.64
N GLU A 71 2.82 7.04 6.66
CA GLU A 71 2.43 7.05 5.25
C GLU A 71 1.55 5.84 4.91
N VAL A 72 1.94 4.64 5.34
CA VAL A 72 1.26 3.37 5.02
C VAL A 72 -0.11 3.28 5.69
N PHE A 73 -0.16 3.42 7.02
CA PHE A 73 -1.34 3.09 7.83
C PHE A 73 -2.24 4.30 8.10
N ASP A 74 -1.68 5.49 8.22
CA ASP A 74 -2.47 6.69 8.53
C ASP A 74 -2.91 7.44 7.27
N VAL A 75 -2.02 7.59 6.29
CA VAL A 75 -2.28 8.38 5.09
C VAL A 75 -2.91 7.53 3.98
N LEU A 76 -2.25 6.42 3.63
CA LEU A 76 -2.70 5.53 2.56
C LEU A 76 -3.74 4.51 3.05
N LYS A 77 -3.82 4.27 4.36
CA LYS A 77 -4.75 3.34 5.00
C LYS A 77 -4.58 1.87 4.56
N ALA A 78 -3.39 1.47 4.09
CA ALA A 78 -3.13 0.06 3.76
C ALA A 78 -3.18 -0.81 5.02
N ASP A 79 -3.51 -2.10 4.86
CA ASP A 79 -3.64 -3.06 5.97
C ASP A 79 -2.32 -3.74 6.32
N ALA A 80 -1.38 -3.79 5.37
CA ALA A 80 -0.04 -4.33 5.57
C ALA A 80 0.96 -3.69 4.60
N VAL A 81 2.26 -3.84 4.86
CA VAL A 81 3.33 -3.37 3.98
C VAL A 81 4.46 -4.38 3.87
N THR A 82 5.11 -4.46 2.70
CA THR A 82 6.35 -5.22 2.56
C THR A 82 7.53 -4.44 3.14
N VAL A 83 8.30 -5.08 4.01
CA VAL A 83 9.52 -4.54 4.63
C VAL A 83 10.73 -5.35 4.18
N ASN A 84 11.90 -4.70 4.10
CA ASN A 84 13.18 -5.37 3.89
C ASN A 84 13.96 -5.39 5.22
N PRO A 85 14.19 -6.57 5.83
CA PRO A 85 14.77 -6.71 7.16
C PRO A 85 16.31 -6.58 7.18
N TYR A 86 16.95 -6.12 6.09
CA TYR A 86 18.41 -6.11 5.96
C TYR A 86 19.13 -5.33 7.08
N LEU A 87 18.55 -4.24 7.59
CA LEU A 87 19.14 -3.47 8.69
C LEU A 87 18.83 -4.05 10.09
N GLY A 88 18.18 -5.21 10.16
CA GLY A 88 17.81 -5.88 11.39
C GLY A 88 16.38 -5.56 11.84
N GLN A 89 16.07 -5.91 13.10
CA GLN A 89 14.73 -5.82 13.66
C GLN A 89 14.16 -4.39 13.64
N ASP A 90 15.03 -3.39 13.78
CA ASP A 90 14.66 -1.96 13.76
C ASP A 90 14.07 -1.50 12.42
N ALA A 91 14.35 -2.22 11.32
CA ALA A 91 13.73 -1.96 10.02
C ALA A 91 12.37 -2.64 9.86
N CYS A 92 12.03 -3.59 10.73
CA CYS A 92 10.72 -4.26 10.74
C CYS A 92 9.71 -3.58 11.66
N GLN A 93 10.17 -2.79 12.64
CA GLN A 93 9.31 -1.97 13.49
C GLN A 93 9.38 -0.50 13.04
N PRO A 94 8.28 0.26 13.07
CA PRO A 94 7.01 -0.02 13.75
C PRO A 94 5.88 -0.44 12.79
N PHE A 95 6.22 -1.17 11.72
CA PHE A 95 5.25 -1.58 10.70
C PHE A 95 4.29 -2.66 11.16
#